data_AF-A0A5C6AZA5-F1
#
_entry.id   AF-A0A5C6AZA5-F1
#
_cell.length_a   1.000
_cell.length_b   1.000
_cell.length_c   1.000
_cell.angle_alpha   90.00
_cell.angle_beta   90.00
_cell.angle_gamma   90.00
#
_symmetry.space_group_name_H-M   'P 1'
#
loop_
_entity.id
_entity.type
_entity.pdbx_description
1 polymer ?
#
loop_
_entity_poly.entity_id
_entity_poly.type
_entity_poly.pdbx_seq_one_letter_code
_entity_poly.pdbx_strand_id
1 'polypeptide(L)'
;MRLAVLGAGNLNDVDLHPLLQRFHQITLLDWDRNAVVAGVERQAKVHEDLWPSDRIEIPPAIDLSTHSSELQSLEPFQVIASVGLLSQMIERELAQLAGLGVNDPVVISERLHHVRTRHFEIIDRMLSPEGTALLTTEFVSSDTLPGLAQVPEEQLAPVLRDAMLAGNFFSGMQPASVLDSARQVFQAGHRRIEPGTPWLWDFGPRTYAVVPYFILPPRRSISPRH
;
A
#
# COMPACT_ATOMS: atom_id res chain seq x y z
N MET A 1 -0.93 20.28 3.54
CA MET A 1 -0.40 18.90 3.38
C MET A 1 -1.08 18.17 2.22
N ARG A 2 -0.32 17.76 1.20
CA ARG A 2 -0.81 17.01 0.02
C ARG A 2 -0.73 15.51 0.30
N LEU A 3 -1.81 14.80 0.01
CA LEU A 3 -1.90 13.34 0.09
C LEU A 3 -1.92 12.75 -1.32
N ALA A 4 -1.13 11.71 -1.58
CA ALA A 4 -1.35 10.81 -2.70
C ALA A 4 -1.90 9.47 -2.19
N VAL A 5 -2.95 8.95 -2.84
CA VAL A 5 -3.44 7.59 -2.62
C VAL A 5 -3.05 6.76 -3.83
N LEU A 6 -2.20 5.76 -3.63
CA LEU A 6 -1.72 4.84 -4.66
C LEU A 6 -2.62 3.61 -4.71
N GLY A 7 -3.14 3.29 -5.89
CA GLY A 7 -4.08 2.18 -6.06
C GLY A 7 -5.44 2.54 -5.47
N ALA A 8 -5.91 3.77 -5.72
CA ALA A 8 -7.15 4.28 -5.14
C ALA A 8 -8.38 3.43 -5.51
N GLY A 9 -8.33 2.71 -6.63
CA GLY A 9 -9.36 1.79 -7.09
C GLY A 9 -10.75 2.42 -7.10
N ASN A 10 -11.73 1.70 -6.58
CA ASN A 10 -13.10 2.18 -6.43
C ASN A 10 -13.38 2.90 -5.10
N LEU A 11 -12.34 3.17 -4.30
CA LEU A 11 -12.41 3.78 -2.97
C LEU A 11 -13.35 3.04 -2.00
N ASN A 12 -13.31 1.71 -2.00
CA ASN A 12 -13.95 0.92 -0.95
C ASN A 12 -13.17 0.95 0.37
N ASP A 13 -11.86 1.14 0.28
CA ASP A 13 -10.93 0.97 1.41
C ASP A 13 -10.52 2.33 2.01
N VAL A 14 -10.95 3.43 1.37
CA VAL A 14 -10.55 4.80 1.68
C VAL A 14 -11.79 5.69 1.72
N ASP A 15 -12.06 6.28 2.89
CA ASP A 15 -13.09 7.31 3.06
C ASP A 15 -12.50 8.70 2.84
N LEU A 16 -12.97 9.41 1.82
CA LEU A 16 -12.44 10.72 1.44
C LEU A 16 -12.90 11.85 2.37
N HIS A 17 -14.07 11.72 3.01
CA HIS A 17 -14.61 12.81 3.83
C HIS A 17 -13.71 13.17 5.03
N PRO A 18 -13.29 12.23 5.90
CA PRO A 18 -12.35 12.54 6.98
C PRO A 18 -10.97 12.95 6.46
N LEU A 19 -10.55 12.47 5.28
CA LEU A 19 -9.28 12.88 4.68
C LEU A 19 -9.32 14.33 4.22
N LEU A 20 -10.41 14.80 3.62
CA LEU A 20 -10.58 16.21 3.26
C LEU A 20 -10.64 17.14 4.47
N GLN A 21 -10.89 16.64 5.68
CA GLN A 21 -10.75 17.45 6.89
C GLN A 21 -9.28 17.69 7.29
N ARG A 22 -8.34 16.88 6.77
CA ARG A 22 -6.90 16.92 7.13
C ARG A 22 -5.98 17.38 6.01
N PHE A 23 -6.33 17.08 4.76
CA PHE A 23 -5.48 17.31 3.60
C PHE A 23 -6.07 18.36 2.68
N HIS A 24 -5.34 19.45 2.43
CA HIS A 24 -5.80 20.51 1.51
C HIS A 24 -5.95 20.04 0.06
N GLN A 25 -5.23 18.99 -0.35
CA GLN A 25 -5.31 18.36 -1.65
C GLN A 25 -5.09 16.85 -1.50
N ILE A 26 -5.89 16.06 -2.22
CA ILE A 26 -5.80 14.60 -2.32
C ILE A 26 -5.69 14.26 -3.81
N THR A 27 -4.62 13.58 -4.20
CA THR A 27 -4.43 13.06 -5.55
C THR A 27 -4.65 11.54 -5.54
N LEU A 28 -5.59 11.06 -6.35
CA LEU A 28 -5.98 9.65 -6.43
C LEU A 28 -5.37 9.02 -7.67
N LEU A 29 -4.43 8.09 -7.47
CA LEU A 29 -3.64 7.48 -8.54
C LEU A 29 -4.06 6.02 -8.73
N ASP A 30 -4.48 5.69 -9.95
CA ASP A 30 -4.84 4.33 -10.33
C ASP A 30 -4.69 4.12 -11.84
N TRP A 31 -4.57 2.87 -12.27
CA TRP A 31 -4.59 2.49 -13.68
C TRP A 31 -6.02 2.47 -14.23
N ASP A 32 -7.02 2.17 -13.40
CA ASP A 32 -8.43 2.27 -13.74
C ASP A 32 -9.02 3.59 -13.22
N ARG A 33 -8.83 4.64 -14.02
CA ARG A 33 -9.38 5.97 -13.72
C ARG A 33 -10.91 5.95 -13.57
N ASN A 34 -11.61 5.09 -14.31
CA ASN A 34 -13.07 5.07 -14.28
C ASN A 34 -13.56 4.51 -12.93
N ALA A 35 -12.88 3.49 -12.39
CA ALA A 35 -13.15 3.01 -11.04
C ALA A 35 -12.99 4.11 -9.99
N VAL A 36 -11.92 4.92 -10.08
CA VAL A 36 -11.67 6.03 -9.15
C VAL A 36 -12.78 7.08 -9.23
N VAL A 37 -13.12 7.53 -10.45
CA VAL A 37 -14.21 8.50 -10.66
C VAL A 37 -15.53 7.98 -10.09
N ALA A 38 -15.88 6.73 -10.40
CA ALA A 38 -17.10 6.11 -9.86
C ALA A 38 -17.08 6.00 -8.33
N GLY A 39 -15.93 5.74 -7.72
CA GLY A 39 -15.73 5.74 -6.28
C GLY A 39 -15.98 7.12 -5.65
N VAL A 40 -15.41 8.17 -6.24
CA VAL A 40 -15.59 9.56 -5.77
C VAL A 40 -17.06 9.97 -5.89
N GLU A 41 -17.67 9.74 -7.04
CA GLU A 41 -19.10 10.04 -7.27
C GLU A 41 -20.02 9.30 -6.30
N ARG A 42 -19.68 8.04 -5.98
CA ARG A 42 -20.43 7.25 -5.00
C ARG A 42 -20.35 7.86 -3.60
N GLN A 43 -19.17 8.26 -3.14
CA GLN A 43 -19.02 8.89 -1.83
C GLN A 43 -19.66 10.28 -1.79
N ALA A 44 -19.61 11.04 -2.88
CA ALA A 44 -20.22 12.37 -2.97
C ALA A 44 -21.75 12.38 -2.85
N LYS A 45 -22.42 11.25 -3.12
CA LYS A 45 -23.87 11.10 -2.85
C LYS A 45 -24.20 11.11 -1.35
N VAL A 46 -23.22 10.80 -0.50
CA VAL A 46 -23.36 10.80 0.96
C VAL A 46 -22.84 12.11 1.55
N HIS A 47 -21.81 12.69 0.94
CA HIS A 47 -21.14 13.90 1.39
C HIS A 47 -21.06 14.91 0.23
N GLU A 48 -22.02 15.84 0.18
CA GLU A 48 -22.18 16.81 -0.91
C GLU A 48 -20.95 17.73 -1.10
N ASP A 49 -20.10 17.87 -0.09
CA ASP A 49 -18.86 18.65 -0.13
C ASP A 49 -17.68 17.95 -0.82
N LEU A 50 -17.81 16.65 -1.15
CA LEU A 50 -16.76 15.89 -1.82
C LEU A 50 -16.66 16.19 -3.32
N TRP A 51 -17.77 16.47 -4.00
CA TRP A 51 -17.75 16.61 -5.45
C TRP A 51 -18.83 17.56 -6.00
N PRO A 52 -18.47 18.50 -6.90
CA PRO A 52 -17.11 18.80 -7.37
C PRO A 52 -16.26 19.51 -6.30
N SER A 53 -15.03 19.02 -6.08
CA SER A 53 -14.07 19.64 -5.17
C SER A 53 -12.76 19.91 -5.90
N ASP A 54 -12.25 21.13 -5.80
CA ASP A 54 -10.93 21.53 -6.30
C ASP A 54 -9.78 20.90 -5.48
N ARG A 55 -10.13 20.22 -4.38
CA ARG A 55 -9.19 19.55 -3.48
C ARG A 55 -8.98 18.08 -3.83
N ILE A 56 -9.79 17.50 -4.73
CA ILE A 56 -9.62 16.13 -5.22
C ILE A 56 -9.10 16.18 -6.66
N GLU A 57 -7.93 15.59 -6.88
CA GLU A 57 -7.32 15.45 -8.18
C GLU A 57 -7.35 13.99 -8.62
N ILE A 58 -7.86 13.74 -9.83
CA ILE A 58 -7.87 12.41 -10.46
C ILE A 58 -7.11 12.53 -11.79
N PRO A 59 -5.79 12.31 -11.79
CA PRO A 59 -4.97 12.33 -13.00
C PRO A 59 -5.46 11.32 -14.05
N PRO A 60 -4.91 11.35 -15.28
CA PRO A 60 -5.05 10.25 -16.23
C PRO A 60 -4.65 8.91 -15.61
N ALA A 61 -5.07 7.81 -16.23
CA ALA A 61 -4.67 6.47 -15.83
C ALA A 61 -3.14 6.36 -15.74
N ILE A 62 -2.62 5.92 -14.60
CA ILE A 62 -1.18 5.76 -14.35
C ILE A 62 -0.91 4.31 -13.93
N ASP A 63 -0.01 3.66 -14.65
CA ASP A 63 0.49 2.34 -14.27
C ASP A 63 1.56 2.47 -13.18
N LEU A 64 1.16 2.22 -11.94
CA LEU A 64 2.04 2.22 -10.77
C LEU A 64 2.97 1.00 -10.69
N SER A 65 2.97 0.11 -11.68
CA SER A 65 3.94 -0.98 -11.77
C SER A 65 5.20 -0.65 -12.57
N THR A 66 5.21 0.47 -13.31
CA THR A 66 6.31 0.88 -14.18
C THR A 66 6.90 2.22 -13.78
N HIS A 67 8.11 2.57 -14.26
CA HIS A 67 8.65 3.93 -14.12
C HIS A 67 8.06 4.79 -15.24
N SER A 68 6.81 5.21 -15.09
CA SER A 68 6.19 6.06 -16.10
C SER A 68 6.71 7.50 -15.99
N SER A 69 6.79 8.20 -17.14
CA SER A 69 7.16 9.61 -17.20
C SER A 69 6.13 10.51 -16.52
N GLU A 70 4.89 10.05 -16.47
CA GLU A 70 3.74 10.69 -15.83
C GLU A 70 4.03 10.90 -14.34
N LEU A 71 4.60 9.90 -13.67
CA LEU A 71 5.05 9.99 -12.27
C LEU A 71 6.16 11.02 -12.06
N GLN A 72 6.98 11.31 -13.08
CA GLN A 72 8.08 12.29 -12.98
C GLN A 72 7.56 13.74 -13.03
N SER A 73 6.36 13.95 -13.58
CA SER A 73 5.75 15.27 -13.66
C SER A 73 5.02 15.68 -12.38
N LEU A 74 4.80 14.74 -11.46
CA LEU A 74 4.10 15.00 -10.21
C LEU A 74 5.02 15.65 -9.18
N GLU A 75 4.57 16.78 -8.64
CA GLU A 75 5.19 17.42 -7.48
C GLU A 75 5.19 16.48 -6.26
N PRO A 76 6.26 16.45 -5.44
CA PRO A 76 6.35 15.57 -4.27
C PRO A 76 5.22 15.77 -3.24
N PHE A 77 4.84 14.68 -2.58
CA PHE A 77 3.76 14.61 -1.58
C PHE A 77 4.30 14.62 -0.15
N GLN A 78 3.53 15.19 0.78
CA GLN A 78 3.87 15.13 2.21
C GLN A 78 3.38 13.83 2.85
N VAL A 79 2.29 13.26 2.32
CA VAL A 79 1.78 11.96 2.76
C VAL A 79 1.47 11.10 1.55
N ILE A 80 1.85 9.83 1.61
CA ILE A 80 1.41 8.81 0.66
C ILE A 80 0.68 7.71 1.41
N ALA A 81 -0.45 7.26 0.88
CA ALA A 81 -1.14 6.05 1.32
C ALA A 81 -1.11 5.03 0.17
N SER A 82 -0.62 3.83 0.41
CA SER A 82 -0.68 2.69 -0.50
C SER A 82 -1.42 1.57 0.21
N VAL A 83 -2.73 1.45 -0.05
CA VAL A 83 -3.61 0.55 0.70
C VAL A 83 -3.94 -0.64 -0.19
N GLY A 84 -3.47 -1.85 0.16
CA GLY A 84 -3.76 -3.09 -0.58
C GLY A 84 -3.17 -3.19 -1.99
N LEU A 85 -2.47 -2.17 -2.49
CA LEU A 85 -1.94 -2.15 -3.86
C LEU A 85 -0.82 -3.18 -4.10
N LEU A 86 0.09 -3.36 -3.14
CA LEU A 86 1.26 -4.23 -3.35
C LEU A 86 0.87 -5.71 -3.52
N SER A 87 -0.13 -6.19 -2.78
CA SER A 87 -0.65 -7.56 -2.91
C SER A 87 -1.27 -7.78 -4.29
N GLN A 88 -2.04 -6.81 -4.80
CA GLN A 88 -2.62 -6.87 -6.15
C GLN A 88 -1.55 -6.87 -7.26
N MET A 89 -0.49 -6.06 -7.11
CA MET A 89 0.63 -6.06 -8.06
C MET A 89 1.34 -7.40 -8.10
N ILE A 90 1.53 -8.04 -6.95
CA ILE A 90 2.12 -9.37 -6.83
C ILE A 90 1.22 -10.44 -7.45
N GLU A 91 -0.10 -10.40 -7.19
CA GLU A 91 -1.06 -11.33 -7.78
C GLU A 91 -1.04 -11.25 -9.32
N ARG A 92 -0.99 -10.03 -9.87
CA ARG A 92 -0.90 -9.82 -11.32
C ARG A 92 0.39 -10.41 -11.90
N GLU A 93 1.52 -10.20 -11.23
CA GLU A 93 2.81 -10.76 -11.66
C GLU A 93 2.78 -12.29 -11.64
N LEU A 94 2.21 -12.90 -10.59
CA LEU A 94 2.05 -14.35 -10.49
C LEU A 94 1.18 -14.90 -11.63
N ALA A 95 0.04 -14.26 -11.90
CA ALA A 95 -0.84 -14.64 -13.00
C ALA A 95 -0.14 -14.55 -14.37
N GLN A 96 0.67 -13.50 -14.57
CA GLN A 96 1.46 -13.33 -15.80
C GLN A 96 2.51 -14.44 -15.96
N LEU A 97 3.27 -14.75 -14.90
CA LEU A 97 4.27 -15.82 -14.92
C LEU A 97 3.63 -17.18 -15.19
N ALA A 98 2.49 -17.47 -14.56
CA ALA A 98 1.72 -18.69 -14.78
C ALA A 98 1.22 -18.79 -16.24
N GLY A 99 0.74 -17.69 -16.82
CA GLY A 99 0.31 -17.63 -18.22
C GLY A 99 1.45 -17.87 -19.23
N LEU A 100 2.69 -17.60 -18.82
CA LEU A 100 3.90 -17.91 -19.59
C LEU A 100 4.48 -19.31 -19.30
N GLY A 101 3.85 -20.09 -18.41
CA GLY A 101 4.33 -21.41 -17.99
C GLY A 101 5.58 -21.38 -17.11
N VAL A 102 5.91 -20.23 -16.52
CA VAL A 102 7.06 -20.09 -15.62
C VAL A 102 6.69 -20.65 -14.26
N ASN A 103 7.33 -21.76 -13.89
CA ASN A 103 7.12 -22.45 -12.60
C ASN A 103 8.39 -22.56 -11.75
N ASP A 104 9.51 -21.98 -12.21
CA ASP A 104 10.77 -22.00 -11.47
C ASP A 104 10.67 -21.10 -10.22
N PRO A 105 10.81 -21.66 -9.00
CA PRO A 105 10.70 -20.88 -7.76
C PRO A 105 11.73 -19.76 -7.63
N VAL A 106 12.92 -19.91 -8.21
CA VAL A 106 13.97 -18.88 -8.18
C VAL A 106 13.54 -17.69 -9.02
N VAL A 107 13.12 -17.95 -10.26
CA VAL A 107 12.63 -16.90 -11.16
C VAL A 107 11.43 -16.19 -10.56
N ILE A 108 10.46 -16.95 -10.00
CA ILE A 108 9.29 -16.36 -9.35
C ILE A 108 9.74 -15.45 -8.18
N SER A 109 10.60 -15.95 -7.29
CA SER A 109 11.08 -15.17 -6.13
C SER A 109 11.77 -13.87 -6.54
N GLU A 110 12.63 -13.91 -7.57
CA GLU A 110 13.31 -12.73 -8.14
C GLU A 110 12.30 -11.71 -8.68
N ARG A 111 11.28 -12.16 -9.40
CA ARG A 111 10.22 -11.30 -9.94
C ARG A 111 9.38 -10.66 -8.85
N LEU A 112 8.99 -11.41 -7.82
CA LEU A 112 8.26 -10.85 -6.69
C LEU A 112 9.11 -9.84 -5.90
N HIS A 113 10.41 -10.11 -5.73
CA HIS A 113 11.33 -9.14 -5.16
C HIS A 113 11.41 -7.86 -5.99
N HIS A 114 11.52 -7.98 -7.32
CA HIS A 114 11.53 -6.83 -8.21
C HIS A 114 10.26 -5.98 -8.09
N VAL A 115 9.08 -6.59 -8.06
CA VAL A 115 7.79 -5.89 -7.86
C VAL A 115 7.79 -5.09 -6.56
N ARG A 116 8.22 -5.69 -5.44
CA ARG A 116 8.32 -5.00 -4.15
C ARG A 116 9.26 -3.81 -4.20
N THR A 117 10.49 -4.03 -4.65
CA THR A 117 11.53 -2.99 -4.74
C THR A 117 11.06 -1.83 -5.61
N ARG A 118 10.47 -2.13 -6.77
CA ARG A 118 9.91 -1.15 -7.71
C ARG A 118 8.83 -0.28 -7.05
N HIS A 119 7.92 -0.88 -6.29
CA HIS A 119 6.86 -0.15 -5.58
C HIS A 119 7.43 0.79 -4.51
N PHE A 120 8.40 0.32 -3.73
CA PHE A 120 9.06 1.15 -2.73
C PHE A 120 9.83 2.32 -3.35
N GLU A 121 10.48 2.13 -4.50
CA GLU A 121 11.14 3.22 -5.24
C GLU A 121 10.16 4.28 -5.73
N ILE A 122 8.95 3.88 -6.13
CA ILE A 122 7.88 4.82 -6.50
C ILE A 122 7.49 5.66 -5.29
N ILE A 123 7.24 5.01 -4.14
CA ILE A 123 6.91 5.70 -2.89
C ILE A 123 8.04 6.67 -2.50
N ASP A 124 9.30 6.22 -2.49
CA ASP A 124 10.43 7.07 -2.10
C ASP A 124 10.57 8.31 -2.98
N ARG A 125 10.43 8.13 -4.30
CA ARG A 125 10.51 9.21 -5.29
C ARG A 125 9.39 10.24 -5.13
N MET A 126 8.18 9.78 -4.85
CA MET A 126 7.00 10.63 -4.73
C MET A 126 6.94 11.34 -3.38
N LEU A 127 7.66 10.88 -2.36
CA LEU A 127 7.71 11.54 -1.06
C LEU A 127 8.61 12.78 -1.10
N SER A 128 8.07 13.89 -0.60
CA SER A 128 8.89 15.04 -0.22
C SER A 128 9.93 14.64 0.85
N PRO A 129 11.04 15.39 1.02
CA PRO A 129 12.10 15.01 1.96
C PRO A 129 11.61 14.70 3.38
N GLU A 130 10.70 15.53 3.91
CA GLU A 130 10.11 15.37 5.25
C GLU A 130 8.80 14.55 5.24
N GLY A 131 8.41 14.01 4.08
CA GLY A 131 7.16 13.27 3.91
C GLY A 131 7.14 11.91 4.61
N THR A 132 5.94 11.43 4.89
CA THR A 132 5.67 10.10 5.45
C THR A 132 4.80 9.28 4.51
N ALA A 133 4.87 7.95 4.61
CA ALA A 133 3.91 7.09 3.93
C ALA A 133 3.36 5.99 4.83
N LEU A 134 2.14 5.57 4.53
CA LEU A 134 1.49 4.37 5.03
C LEU A 134 1.36 3.37 3.89
N LEU A 135 1.92 2.19 4.06
CA LEU A 135 1.65 1.03 3.22
C LEU A 135 0.86 0.01 4.06
N THR A 136 -0.18 -0.59 3.50
CA THR A 136 -0.83 -1.76 4.10
C THR A 136 -0.70 -2.95 3.18
N THR A 137 -0.52 -4.13 3.77
CA THR A 137 -0.51 -5.38 3.02
C THR A 137 -1.28 -6.47 3.75
N GLU A 138 -2.14 -7.15 3.01
CA GLU A 138 -2.75 -8.40 3.42
C GLU A 138 -1.74 -9.53 3.21
N PHE A 139 -1.63 -10.45 4.16
CA PHE A 139 -0.71 -11.58 4.02
C PHE A 139 -1.34 -12.94 4.34
N VAL A 140 -2.49 -12.98 5.02
CA VAL A 140 -3.27 -14.21 5.28
C VAL A 140 -4.75 -13.88 5.09
N SER A 141 -5.57 -14.87 4.71
CA SER A 141 -7.03 -14.75 4.70
C SER A 141 -7.73 -15.89 5.42
N SER A 142 -9.01 -15.69 5.72
CA SER A 142 -9.92 -16.70 6.26
C SER A 142 -10.08 -17.92 5.34
N ASP A 143 -9.75 -17.81 4.05
CA ASP A 143 -9.79 -18.94 3.10
C ASP A 143 -8.69 -19.96 3.40
N THR A 144 -7.50 -19.49 3.79
CA THR A 144 -6.34 -20.35 4.08
C THR A 144 -6.12 -20.56 5.57
N LEU A 145 -6.72 -19.72 6.42
CA LEU A 145 -6.75 -19.90 7.87
C LEU A 145 -8.20 -19.83 8.38
N PRO A 146 -8.94 -20.96 8.33
CA PRO A 146 -10.29 -21.02 8.85
C PRO A 146 -10.34 -20.60 10.32
N GLY A 147 -11.32 -19.77 10.69
CA GLY A 147 -11.44 -19.23 12.04
C GLY A 147 -10.77 -17.87 12.26
N LEU A 148 -10.02 -17.35 11.28
CA LEU A 148 -9.30 -16.07 11.40
C LEU A 148 -10.22 -14.92 11.85
N ALA A 149 -11.43 -14.85 11.30
CA ALA A 149 -12.42 -13.81 11.62
C ALA A 149 -12.89 -13.81 13.08
N GLN A 150 -12.71 -14.92 13.80
CA GLN A 150 -13.14 -15.10 15.18
C GLN A 150 -11.99 -14.94 16.18
N VAL A 151 -10.77 -14.70 15.71
CA VAL A 151 -9.60 -14.56 16.59
C VAL A 151 -9.70 -13.23 17.35
N PRO A 152 -9.72 -13.26 18.70
CA PRO A 152 -9.67 -12.03 19.50
C PRO A 152 -8.36 -11.25 19.26
N GLU A 153 -8.41 -9.92 19.37
CA GLU A 153 -7.26 -9.05 19.09
C GLU A 153 -6.02 -9.44 19.92
N GLU A 154 -6.21 -9.81 21.20
CA GLU A 154 -5.14 -10.23 22.10
C GLU A 154 -4.49 -11.58 21.71
N GLN A 155 -5.17 -12.39 20.91
CA GLN A 155 -4.68 -13.68 20.39
C GLN A 155 -4.22 -13.59 18.93
N LEU A 156 -4.40 -12.44 18.28
CA LEU A 156 -4.10 -12.29 16.85
C LEU A 156 -2.61 -12.49 16.57
N ALA A 157 -1.73 -11.83 17.33
CA ALA A 157 -0.28 -11.93 17.13
C ALA A 157 0.27 -13.37 17.18
N PRO A 158 -0.03 -14.20 18.21
CA PRO A 158 0.44 -15.59 18.23
C PRO A 158 -0.14 -16.43 17.09
N VAL A 159 -1.44 -16.26 16.75
CA VAL A 159 -2.05 -17.00 15.64
C VAL A 159 -1.38 -16.67 14.30
N LEU A 160 -1.13 -15.38 14.02
CA LEU A 160 -0.47 -14.96 12.79
C LEU A 160 0.98 -15.43 12.72
N ARG A 161 1.70 -15.46 13.85
CA ARG A 161 3.05 -16.02 13.92
C ARG A 161 3.04 -17.50 13.54
N ASP A 162 2.12 -18.28 14.09
CA ASP A 162 2.05 -19.72 13.84
C ASP A 162 1.66 -20.00 12.37
N ALA A 163 0.77 -19.19 11.80
CA ALA A 163 0.46 -19.23 10.36
C ALA A 163 1.70 -18.95 9.49
N MET A 164 2.49 -17.93 9.82
CA MET A 164 3.73 -17.62 9.10
C MET A 164 4.76 -18.74 9.20
N LEU A 165 4.93 -19.35 10.38
CA LEU A 165 5.83 -20.50 10.56
C LEU A 165 5.40 -21.73 9.76
N ALA A 166 4.08 -21.90 9.58
CA ALA A 166 3.50 -22.94 8.74
C ALA A 166 3.55 -22.64 7.23
N GLY A 167 4.10 -21.48 6.82
CA GLY A 167 4.11 -21.06 5.42
C GLY A 167 2.75 -20.61 4.89
N ASN A 168 1.77 -20.38 5.78
CA ASN A 168 0.44 -19.90 5.40
C ASN A 168 0.46 -18.38 5.27
N PHE A 169 0.92 -17.91 4.11
CA PHE A 169 0.86 -16.52 3.69
C PHE A 169 0.78 -16.42 2.17
N PHE A 170 0.29 -15.29 1.65
CA PHE A 170 0.28 -15.04 0.21
C PHE A 170 1.72 -14.94 -0.34
N SER A 171 1.98 -15.62 -1.46
CA SER A 171 3.28 -15.62 -2.11
C SER A 171 3.81 -14.20 -2.30
N GLY A 172 5.04 -13.94 -1.85
CA GLY A 172 5.67 -12.61 -1.93
C GLY A 172 5.22 -11.59 -0.88
N MET A 173 4.25 -11.92 -0.03
CA MET A 173 3.67 -11.04 1.01
C MET A 173 4.11 -11.41 2.44
N GLN A 174 5.13 -12.26 2.59
CA GLN A 174 5.69 -12.54 3.92
C GLN A 174 6.19 -11.23 4.55
N PRO A 175 5.74 -10.86 5.76
CA PRO A 175 6.04 -9.54 6.33
C PRO A 175 7.53 -9.21 6.45
N ALA A 176 8.37 -10.20 6.75
CA ALA A 176 9.82 -10.04 6.81
C ALA A 176 10.42 -9.70 5.43
N SER A 177 10.03 -10.42 4.38
CA SER A 177 10.51 -10.17 3.02
C SER A 177 10.07 -8.81 2.47
N VAL A 178 8.85 -8.37 2.81
CA VAL A 178 8.36 -7.03 2.47
C VAL A 178 9.21 -5.97 3.16
N LEU A 179 9.47 -6.14 4.46
CA LEU A 179 10.27 -5.22 5.25
C LEU A 179 11.73 -5.13 4.77
N ASP A 180 12.32 -6.26 4.37
CA ASP A 180 13.70 -6.30 3.89
C ASP A 180 13.85 -5.62 2.52
N SER A 181 12.93 -5.88 1.57
CA SER A 181 12.86 -5.12 0.31
C SER A 181 12.72 -3.62 0.55
N ALA A 182 11.86 -3.21 1.48
CA ALA A 182 11.67 -1.80 1.81
C ALA A 182 12.92 -1.16 2.42
N ARG A 183 13.58 -1.85 3.36
CA ARG A 183 14.82 -1.36 3.98
C ARG A 183 15.91 -1.12 2.95
N GLN A 184 16.07 -2.01 1.98
CA GLN A 184 17.07 -1.84 0.91
C GLN A 184 16.85 -0.54 0.12
N VAL A 185 15.59 -0.21 -0.20
CA VAL A 185 15.27 1.04 -0.91
C VAL A 185 15.43 2.26 0.00
N PHE A 186 14.81 2.25 1.17
CA PHE A 186 14.72 3.44 2.03
C PHE A 186 16.01 3.77 2.77
N GLN A 187 16.91 2.80 2.98
CA GLN A 187 18.22 3.05 3.58
C GLN A 187 19.06 4.02 2.75
N ALA A 188 19.01 3.93 1.42
CA ALA A 188 19.72 4.86 0.54
C ALA A 188 19.22 6.30 0.69
N GLY A 189 17.91 6.47 0.89
CA GLY A 189 17.25 7.75 1.16
C GLY A 189 17.29 8.21 2.63
N HIS A 190 17.95 7.46 3.52
CA HIS A 190 17.97 7.68 4.97
C HIS A 190 16.58 7.69 5.65
N ARG A 191 15.55 7.16 4.97
CA ARG A 191 14.21 7.01 5.53
C ARG A 191 14.15 5.77 6.40
N ARG A 192 13.22 5.77 7.36
CA ARG A 192 12.97 4.63 8.24
C ARG A 192 11.68 3.95 7.82
N ILE A 193 11.65 2.63 7.94
CA ILE A 193 10.41 1.86 7.84
C ILE A 193 10.18 1.11 9.14
N GLU A 194 8.98 1.27 9.69
CA GLU A 194 8.56 0.68 10.95
C GLU A 194 7.25 -0.09 10.73
N PRO A 195 7.22 -1.43 10.92
CA PRO A 195 5.97 -2.17 10.87
C PRO A 195 5.13 -1.84 12.11
N GLY A 196 3.81 -1.73 11.94
CA GLY A 196 2.87 -1.57 13.05
C GLY A 196 2.22 -2.88 13.47
N THR A 197 1.24 -2.77 14.38
CA THR A 197 0.46 -3.91 14.85
C THR A 197 -0.48 -4.39 13.74
N PRO A 198 -0.50 -5.70 13.43
CA PRO A 198 -1.46 -6.24 12.48
C PRO A 198 -2.90 -6.12 12.98
N TRP A 199 -3.87 -6.02 12.08
CA TRP A 199 -5.29 -6.07 12.41
C TRP A 199 -6.06 -6.99 11.46
N LEU A 200 -7.29 -7.34 11.83
CA LEU A 200 -8.22 -8.06 10.97
C LEU A 200 -9.04 -7.08 10.15
N TRP A 201 -9.01 -7.24 8.84
CA TRP A 201 -9.85 -6.50 7.93
C TRP A 201 -10.99 -7.38 7.42
N ASP A 202 -12.20 -7.08 7.87
CA ASP A 202 -13.41 -7.70 7.35
C ASP A 202 -13.78 -7.10 5.99
N PHE A 203 -13.67 -7.92 4.95
CA PHE A 203 -14.01 -7.57 3.58
C PHE A 203 -15.23 -8.35 3.09
N GLY A 204 -16.18 -8.64 3.99
CA GLY A 204 -17.45 -9.31 3.70
C GLY A 204 -17.30 -10.84 3.66
N PRO A 205 -17.27 -11.49 2.48
CA PRO A 205 -17.09 -12.93 2.41
C PRO A 205 -15.73 -13.44 2.93
N ARG A 206 -14.75 -12.54 3.10
CA ARG A 206 -13.39 -12.86 3.52
C ARG A 206 -12.89 -11.90 4.57
N THR A 207 -12.11 -12.41 5.52
CA THR A 207 -11.34 -11.59 6.45
C THR A 207 -9.86 -11.75 6.14
N TYR A 208 -9.12 -10.65 6.15
CA TYR A 208 -7.68 -10.60 5.92
C TYR A 208 -6.93 -10.19 7.17
N ALA A 209 -5.76 -10.79 7.38
CA ALA A 209 -4.77 -10.23 8.31
C ALA A 209 -3.93 -9.20 7.57
N VAL A 210 -3.95 -7.96 8.05
CA VAL A 210 -3.30 -6.81 7.42
C VAL A 210 -2.19 -6.29 8.30
N VAL A 211 -1.03 -6.00 7.72
CA VAL A 211 0.11 -5.36 8.41
C VAL A 211 0.27 -3.94 7.86
N PRO A 212 0.34 -2.91 8.72
CA PRO A 212 0.72 -1.57 8.29
C PRO A 212 2.24 -1.41 8.35
N TYR A 213 2.79 -0.63 7.43
CA TYR A 213 4.17 -0.18 7.44
C TYR A 213 4.20 1.34 7.34
N PHE A 214 4.89 1.96 8.29
CA PHE A 214 5.08 3.40 8.35
C PHE A 214 6.46 3.75 7.80
N ILE A 215 6.49 4.53 6.72
CA ILE A 215 7.70 5.09 6.16
C ILE A 215 7.83 6.51 6.71
N LEU A 216 8.91 6.75 7.45
CA LEU A 216 9.13 7.97 8.20
C LEU A 216 10.36 8.71 7.66
N PRO A 217 10.37 10.06 7.76
CA PRO A 217 11.54 10.83 7.41
C PRO A 217 12.76 10.44 8.28
N PRO A 218 13.98 10.81 7.82
CA PRO A 218 15.19 10.63 8.61
C PRO A 218 15.04 11.23 10.01
N ARG A 219 15.70 10.65 11.02
CA ARG A 219 15.79 11.32 12.33
C ARG A 219 16.57 12.61 12.14
N ARG A 220 15.99 13.75 12.52
CA ARG A 220 16.75 15.00 12.60
C ARG A 220 17.91 14.77 13.55
N SER A 221 19.14 15.03 13.09
CA SER A 221 20.27 15.09 14.02
C SER A 221 19.98 16.23 14.99
N ILE A 222 19.96 15.93 16.28
CA ILE A 222 19.96 16.97 17.29
C ILE A 222 21.38 17.53 17.22
N SER A 223 21.59 18.62 16.48
CA SER A 223 22.82 19.39 16.63
C SER A 223 22.90 19.81 18.10
N PRO A 224 24.01 19.51 18.81
CA PRO A 224 24.20 20.05 20.14
C PRO A 224 24.16 21.57 20.02
N ARG A 225 23.27 22.20 20.80
CA ARG A 225 23.29 23.66 20.95
C ARG A 225 24.64 24.00 21.60
N HIS A 226 25.53 24.60 20.82
CA HIS A 226 26.73 25.27 21.33
C HIS A 226 26.38 26.68 21.79
#